data_AF-A0A3N5IP51-F1
#
_entry.id   AF-A0A3N5IP51-F1
#
_cell.length_a   1.000
_cell.length_b   1.000
_cell.length_c   1.000
_cell.angle_alpha   90.00
_cell.angle_beta   90.00
_cell.angle_gamma   90.00
#
_symmetry.space_group_name_H-M   'P 1'
#
loop_
_entity.id
_entity.type
_entity.pdbx_description
1 polymer ?
#
loop_
_entity_poly.entity_id
_entity_poly.type
_entity_poly.pdbx_seq_one_letter_code
_entity_poly.pdbx_strand_id
1 'polypeptide(L)'
;MERVRPINRLDLFAPLDPVLPVIKAHEEKCDLLSLERSLQRAGEQRKDGQDRVMEGLGFDRHTREFLEEKYGFRPEHLLFLLGRPLTEVVASFGYRISLDPDGRLKVLGRANEPGLPEA
;
A
#
# COMPACT_ATOMS: atom_id res chain seq x y z
N MET A 1 -1.25 -15.68 35.69
CA MET A 1 -1.45 -14.42 34.94
C MET A 1 -2.13 -14.75 33.64
N GLU A 2 -3.33 -14.22 33.44
CA GLU A 2 -4.03 -14.35 32.16
C GLU A 2 -3.27 -13.56 31.10
N ARG A 3 -2.92 -14.20 29.98
CA ARG A 3 -2.21 -13.55 28.88
C ARG A 3 -3.25 -12.73 28.11
N VAL A 4 -3.33 -11.44 28.40
CA VAL A 4 -4.15 -10.51 27.60
C VAL A 4 -3.43 -10.29 26.28
N ARG A 5 -4.10 -10.59 25.16
CA ARG A 5 -3.55 -10.29 23.83
C ARG A 5 -3.46 -8.76 23.64
N PRO A 6 -2.43 -8.23 22.97
CA PRO A 6 -2.39 -6.82 22.60
C PRO A 6 -3.63 -6.42 21.79
N ILE A 7 -4.11 -5.20 22.02
CA ILE A 7 -5.18 -4.56 21.24
C ILE A 7 -4.60 -4.17 19.89
N ASN A 8 -5.32 -4.48 18.81
CA ASN A 8 -5.04 -4.01 17.45
C ASN A 8 -6.14 -3.06 16.98
N ARG A 9 -5.95 -2.44 15.80
CA ARG A 9 -6.92 -1.47 15.26
C ARG A 9 -8.33 -2.03 15.07
N LEU A 10 -8.47 -3.32 14.73
CA LEU A 10 -9.77 -3.95 14.50
C LEU A 10 -10.57 -4.08 15.79
N ASP A 11 -9.91 -4.12 16.95
CA ASP A 11 -10.57 -4.15 18.26
C ASP A 11 -11.28 -2.84 18.61
N LEU A 12 -11.03 -1.77 17.85
CA LEU A 12 -11.64 -0.46 18.05
C LEU A 12 -12.96 -0.30 17.29
N PHE A 13 -13.36 -1.32 16.51
CA PHE A 13 -14.61 -1.33 15.74
C PHE A 13 -15.62 -2.29 16.36
N ALA A 14 -16.90 -2.00 16.12
CA ALA A 14 -17.96 -2.96 16.45
C ALA A 14 -17.78 -4.24 15.62
N PRO A 15 -18.06 -5.45 16.18
CA PRO A 15 -17.77 -6.71 15.48
C PRO A 15 -18.41 -6.89 14.09
N LEU A 16 -19.51 -6.17 13.82
CA LEU A 16 -20.26 -6.23 12.57
C LEU A 16 -20.16 -4.93 11.75
N ASP A 17 -19.14 -4.09 12.04
CA ASP A 17 -18.94 -2.87 11.27
C ASP A 17 -18.63 -3.22 9.79
N PRO A 18 -19.39 -2.66 8.83
CA PRO A 18 -19.23 -2.97 7.40
C PRO A 18 -17.87 -2.55 6.82
N VAL A 19 -17.09 -1.70 7.50
CA VAL A 19 -15.74 -1.33 7.06
C VAL A 19 -14.71 -2.43 7.33
N LEU A 20 -14.96 -3.32 8.30
CA LEU A 20 -13.99 -4.33 8.74
C LEU A 20 -13.52 -5.28 7.62
N PRO A 21 -14.38 -5.81 6.74
CA PRO A 21 -13.94 -6.63 5.61
C PRO A 21 -13.02 -5.88 4.64
N VAL A 22 -13.25 -4.57 4.47
CA VAL A 22 -12.43 -3.72 3.58
C VAL A 22 -11.03 -3.54 4.18
N ILE A 23 -10.94 -3.25 5.48
CA ILE A 23 -9.67 -3.11 6.19
C ILE A 23 -8.87 -4.42 6.14
N LYS A 24 -9.52 -5.56 6.35
CA LYS A 24 -8.86 -6.89 6.28
C LYS A 24 -8.33 -7.19 4.87
N ALA A 25 -9.13 -6.94 3.84
CA ALA A 25 -8.70 -7.12 2.46
C ALA A 25 -7.51 -6.20 2.10
N HIS A 26 -7.50 -4.98 2.64
CA HIS A 26 -6.35 -4.08 2.51
C HIS A 26 -5.10 -4.60 3.22
N GLU A 27 -5.20 -5.10 4.46
CA GLU A 27 -4.06 -5.72 5.17
C GLU A 27 -3.43 -6.86 4.38
N GLU A 28 -4.26 -7.74 3.81
CA GLU A 28 -3.80 -8.91 3.06
C GLU A 28 -3.13 -8.50 1.74
N LYS A 29 -3.72 -7.57 1.00
CA LYS A 29 -3.22 -7.18 -0.34
C LYS A 29 -2.14 -6.12 -0.31
N CYS A 30 -2.04 -5.33 0.76
CA CYS A 30 -1.08 -4.26 0.94
C CYS A 30 -0.01 -4.61 2.00
N ASP A 31 0.22 -5.90 2.25
CA ASP A 31 1.26 -6.39 3.15
C ASP A 31 2.65 -5.86 2.76
N LEU A 32 3.31 -5.19 3.72
CA LEU A 32 4.56 -4.48 3.47
C LEU A 32 5.73 -5.42 3.17
N LEU A 33 5.75 -6.62 3.76
CA LEU A 33 6.79 -7.63 3.47
C LEU A 33 6.66 -8.16 2.03
N SER A 34 5.43 -8.37 1.57
CA SER A 34 5.13 -8.78 0.20
C SER A 34 5.40 -7.66 -0.80
N LEU A 35 5.12 -6.41 -0.43
CA LEU A 35 5.48 -5.23 -1.23
C LEU A 35 7.00 -5.10 -1.38
N GLU A 36 7.76 -5.17 -0.29
CA GLU A 36 9.23 -5.09 -0.31
C GLU A 36 9.85 -6.17 -1.22
N ARG A 37 9.41 -7.43 -1.07
CA ARG A 37 9.83 -8.52 -1.96
C ARG A 37 9.50 -8.23 -3.42
N SER A 38 8.32 -7.67 -3.70
CA SER A 38 7.91 -7.37 -5.08
C SER A 38 8.73 -6.22 -5.67
N LEU A 39 9.03 -5.19 -4.88
CA LEU A 39 9.92 -4.09 -5.25
C LEU A 39 11.34 -4.58 -5.56
N GLN A 40 11.88 -5.48 -4.75
CA GLN A 40 13.19 -6.10 -5.03
C GLN A 40 13.21 -6.77 -6.41
N ARG A 41 12.21 -7.60 -6.70
CA ARG A 41 12.10 -8.31 -7.99
C ARG A 41 11.87 -7.35 -9.15
N ALA A 42 11.08 -6.31 -8.93
CA ALA A 42 10.87 -5.26 -9.93
C ALA A 42 12.18 -4.50 -10.24
N GLY A 43 13.01 -4.23 -9.23
CA GLY A 43 14.36 -3.67 -9.40
C GLY A 43 15.31 -4.58 -10.19
N GLU A 44 15.14 -5.90 -10.08
CA GLU A 44 15.82 -6.92 -10.92
C GLU A 44 15.23 -7.00 -12.35
N GLN A 45 14.40 -6.05 -12.77
CA GLN A 45 13.68 -6.03 -14.06
C GLN A 45 12.79 -7.25 -14.29
N ARG A 46 12.32 -7.92 -13.22
CA ARG A 46 11.40 -9.05 -13.34
C ARG A 46 9.96 -8.56 -13.44
N LYS A 47 9.32 -8.91 -14.56
CA LYS A 47 7.94 -8.51 -14.89
C LYS A 47 6.94 -8.84 -13.78
N ASP A 48 7.06 -10.01 -13.15
CA ASP A 48 6.13 -10.43 -12.11
C ASP A 48 6.31 -9.68 -10.78
N GLY A 49 7.49 -9.08 -10.54
CA GLY A 49 7.67 -8.09 -9.48
C GLY A 49 6.95 -6.79 -9.80
N GLN A 50 7.11 -6.28 -11.03
CA GLN A 50 6.45 -5.04 -11.49
C GLN A 50 4.93 -5.17 -11.44
N ASP A 51 4.39 -6.28 -11.96
CA ASP A 51 2.95 -6.56 -11.98
C ASP A 51 2.37 -6.57 -10.55
N ARG A 52 3.07 -7.18 -9.58
CA ARG A 52 2.62 -7.24 -8.18
C ARG A 52 2.68 -5.90 -7.46
N VAL A 53 3.72 -5.10 -7.69
CA VAL A 53 3.78 -3.74 -7.14
C VAL A 53 2.62 -2.91 -7.69
N MET A 54 2.32 -3.05 -8.98
CA MET A 54 1.17 -2.39 -9.61
C MET A 54 -0.16 -2.80 -9.02
N GLU A 55 -0.38 -4.10 -8.86
CA GLU A 55 -1.59 -4.61 -8.24
C GLU A 55 -1.77 -4.05 -6.82
N GLY A 56 -0.71 -4.04 -6.01
CA GLY A 56 -0.75 -3.51 -4.64
C GLY A 56 -1.04 -2.00 -4.58
N LEU A 57 -0.32 -1.19 -5.38
CA LEU A 57 -0.53 0.26 -5.42
C LEU A 57 -1.91 0.62 -5.97
N GLY A 58 -2.34 -0.08 -7.01
CA GLY A 58 -3.70 0.04 -7.55
C GLY A 58 -4.72 -0.29 -6.46
N PHE A 59 -4.58 -1.43 -5.79
CA PHE A 59 -5.53 -1.85 -4.76
C PHE A 59 -5.61 -0.84 -3.59
N ASP A 60 -4.46 -0.35 -3.09
CA ASP A 60 -4.42 0.67 -2.03
C ASP A 60 -5.17 1.95 -2.46
N ARG A 61 -4.87 2.47 -3.66
CA ARG A 61 -5.51 3.67 -4.21
C ARG A 61 -7.02 3.51 -4.35
N HIS A 62 -7.47 2.45 -5.01
CA HIS A 62 -8.91 2.22 -5.25
C HIS A 62 -9.66 1.96 -3.93
N THR A 63 -9.02 1.31 -2.95
CA THR A 63 -9.63 1.09 -1.64
C THR A 63 -9.82 2.40 -0.88
N ARG A 64 -8.83 3.31 -0.94
CA ARG A 64 -8.95 4.66 -0.36
C ARG A 64 -10.09 5.43 -1.01
N GLU A 65 -10.11 5.52 -2.34
CA GLU A 65 -11.18 6.19 -3.09
C GLU A 65 -12.56 5.60 -2.74
N PHE A 66 -12.68 4.27 -2.69
CA PHE A 66 -13.91 3.60 -2.31
C PHE A 66 -14.38 3.99 -0.89
N LEU A 67 -13.48 4.07 0.07
CA LEU A 67 -13.81 4.46 1.45
C LEU A 67 -14.19 5.94 1.57
N GLU A 68 -13.58 6.82 0.79
CA GLU A 68 -13.99 8.23 0.71
C GLU A 68 -15.39 8.35 0.09
N GLU A 69 -15.61 7.72 -1.07
CA GLU A 69 -16.86 7.85 -1.84
C GLU A 69 -18.05 7.16 -1.19
N LYS A 70 -17.85 5.97 -0.61
CA LYS A 70 -18.97 5.14 -0.10
C LYS A 70 -19.23 5.31 1.39
N TYR A 71 -18.19 5.64 2.16
CA TYR A 71 -18.30 5.77 3.61
C TYR A 71 -18.10 7.21 4.09
N GLY A 72 -17.73 8.14 3.19
CA GLY A 72 -17.52 9.55 3.56
C GLY A 72 -16.31 9.76 4.47
N PHE A 73 -15.37 8.81 4.50
CA PHE A 73 -14.14 9.01 5.25
C PHE A 73 -13.32 10.14 4.63
N ARG A 74 -12.69 10.94 5.48
CA ARG A 74 -11.72 11.94 5.04
C ARG A 74 -10.34 11.30 4.93
N PRO A 75 -9.43 11.81 4.07
CA PRO A 75 -8.08 11.28 3.92
C PRO A 75 -7.32 11.08 5.24
N GLU A 76 -7.49 12.01 6.19
CA GLU A 76 -6.90 11.92 7.53
C GLU A 76 -7.41 10.74 8.37
N HIS A 77 -8.65 10.29 8.16
CA HIS A 77 -9.19 9.10 8.82
C HIS A 77 -8.56 7.83 8.25
N LEU A 78 -8.29 7.82 6.94
CA LEU A 78 -7.72 6.66 6.26
C LEU A 78 -6.29 6.34 6.71
N LEU A 79 -5.55 7.33 7.22
CA LEU A 79 -4.23 7.09 7.83
C LEU A 79 -4.32 6.16 9.04
N PHE A 80 -5.40 6.25 9.82
CA PHE A 80 -5.64 5.34 10.93
C PHE A 80 -6.16 3.98 10.46
N LEU A 81 -7.10 3.98 9.50
CA LEU A 81 -7.72 2.74 9.01
C LEU A 81 -6.77 1.86 8.22
N LEU A 82 -6.02 2.46 7.30
CA LEU A 82 -5.23 1.77 6.29
C LEU A 82 -3.72 2.01 6.45
N GLY A 83 -3.32 2.99 7.27
CA GLY A 83 -1.94 3.47 7.30
C GLY A 83 -1.62 4.47 6.20
N ARG A 84 -0.34 4.78 6.03
CA ARG A 84 0.15 5.66 4.96
C ARG A 84 -0.12 5.04 3.57
N PRO A 85 -0.42 5.86 2.54
CA PRO A 85 -0.53 5.39 1.17
C PRO A 85 0.67 4.57 0.75
N LEU A 86 0.45 3.48 0.03
CA LEU A 86 1.56 2.61 -0.40
C LEU A 86 2.54 3.35 -1.29
N THR A 87 2.08 4.35 -2.06
CA THR A 87 2.95 5.22 -2.86
C THR A 87 3.99 5.98 -2.01
N GLU A 88 3.63 6.41 -0.79
CA GLU A 88 4.56 7.02 0.16
C GLU A 88 5.47 5.98 0.82
N VAL A 89 4.93 4.78 1.08
CA VAL A 89 5.69 3.70 1.71
C VAL A 89 6.77 3.15 0.76
N VAL A 90 6.49 3.05 -0.54
CA VAL A 90 7.48 2.63 -1.56
C VAL A 90 8.74 3.51 -1.53
N ALA A 91 8.57 4.83 -1.41
CA ALA A 91 9.69 5.75 -1.29
C ALA A 91 10.54 5.47 -0.03
N SER A 92 9.90 5.04 1.06
CA SER A 92 10.58 4.70 2.31
C SER A 92 11.44 3.42 2.20
N PHE A 93 11.13 2.51 1.27
CA PHE A 93 11.99 1.36 0.92
C PHE A 93 13.17 1.74 0.01
N GLY A 94 13.32 3.02 -0.32
CA GLY A 94 14.39 3.49 -1.20
C GLY A 94 14.17 3.12 -2.66
N TYR A 95 12.92 2.96 -3.10
CA TYR A 95 12.57 2.80 -4.51
C TYR A 95 11.93 4.07 -5.05
N ARG A 96 12.28 4.48 -6.27
CA ARG A 96 11.51 5.47 -7.02
C ARG A 96 10.63 4.76 -8.04
N ILE A 97 9.39 5.20 -8.11
CA ILE A 97 8.41 4.72 -9.06
C ILE A 97 7.89 5.89 -9.87
N SER A 98 7.72 5.72 -11.19
CA SER A 98 6.91 6.62 -12.00
C SER A 98 5.69 5.87 -12.51
N LEU A 99 4.59 6.58 -12.67
CA LEU A 99 3.47 6.14 -13.49
C LEU A 99 3.59 6.86 -14.83
N ASP A 100 3.61 6.12 -15.92
CA ASP A 100 3.50 6.73 -17.24
C ASP A 100 2.04 7.17 -17.53
N PRO A 101 1.79 7.96 -18.57
CA PRO A 101 0.44 8.44 -18.92
C PRO A 101 -0.57 7.32 -19.22
N ASP A 102 -0.08 6.13 -19.57
CA ASP A 102 -0.90 4.94 -19.82
C ASP A 102 -1.19 4.15 -18.53
N GLY A 103 -0.74 4.67 -17.38
CA GLY A 103 -0.94 4.08 -16.06
C GLY A 103 0.00 2.91 -15.75
N ARG A 104 1.08 2.72 -16.50
CA ARG A 104 2.08 1.68 -16.23
C ARG A 104 3.10 2.21 -15.22
N LEU A 105 3.39 1.41 -14.21
CA LEU A 105 4.45 1.73 -13.26
C LEU A 105 5.80 1.28 -13.80
N LYS A 106 6.72 2.23 -13.78
CA LYS A 106 8.13 1.98 -13.97
C LYS A 106 8.81 2.13 -12.61
N VAL A 107 9.34 1.03 -12.09
CA VAL A 107 10.33 1.12 -11.00
C VAL A 107 11.59 1.70 -11.63
N LEU A 108 11.88 2.95 -11.29
CA LEU A 108 12.97 3.70 -11.90
C LEU A 108 14.35 3.20 -11.41
N GLY A 109 14.39 2.61 -10.22
CA GLY A 109 15.60 2.13 -9.57
C GLY A 109 15.56 2.38 -8.07
N ARG A 110 16.70 2.15 -7.42
CA ARG A 110 16.88 2.55 -6.02
C ARG A 110 17.12 4.05 -5.93
N ALA A 111 16.47 4.75 -5.01
CA ALA A 111 16.51 6.21 -4.87
C ALA A 111 17.91 6.83 -4.75
N ASN A 112 18.94 6.03 -4.40
CA ASN A 112 20.34 6.43 -4.31
C ASN A 112 21.18 6.09 -5.56
N GLU A 113 20.57 5.58 -6.63
CA GLU A 113 21.29 5.27 -7.88
C GLU A 113 21.56 6.56 -8.69
N PRO A 114 22.82 6.81 -9.10
CA PRO A 114 23.15 7.98 -9.90
C PRO A 114 22.47 7.91 -11.28
N GLY A 115 21.85 9.02 -11.71
CA GLY A 115 21.21 9.14 -13.03
C GLY A 115 19.68 8.97 -13.06
N LEU A 116 19.02 8.84 -11.90
CA LEU A 116 17.56 8.86 -11.81
C LEU A 116 17.00 10.26 -12.16
N PRO A 117 15.98 10.36 -13.03
CA PRO A 117 15.28 11.62 -13.27
C PRO A 117 14.78 12.23 -11.94
N GLU A 118 14.87 13.55 -11.82
CA GLU A 118 14.14 14.27 -10.77
C GLU A 118 12.64 14.16 -11.03
N ALA A 119 11.89 14.09 -9.94
CA ALA A 119 10.43 13.88 -9.95
C ALA A 119 9.69 15.11 -10.48
#